data_AF-A0A9P1A443-F1
#
_entry.id   AF-A0A9P1A443-F1
#
_cell.length_a   1.000
_cell.length_b   1.000
_cell.length_c   1.000
_cell.angle_alpha   90.00
_cell.angle_beta   90.00
_cell.angle_gamma   90.00
#
_symmetry.space_group_name_H-M   'P 1'
#
loop_
_entity.id
_entity.type
_entity.pdbx_description
1 polymer ?
#
loop_
_entity_poly.entity_id
_entity_poly.type
_entity_poly.pdbx_seq_one_letter_code
_entity_poly.pdbx_strand_id
1 'polypeptide(L)'
;MVGIVSKKSVTFVGQKLAAHIDEQLFSKYGFKVEQLMELAGLAAAQAIAAHYPKSKVAVLCGPGNNGGDGFVCARHLQQFGFTPHIVYPKESKNELMKSQVVQCETSDIPVASALPTDLNSFPLIVDALFGFSFRPPIREPFTQIIKTVRASGIHVFSIDIPSGWDVEKGAPEAETEGVITPHAIISLTLPKLCMQNWTGPHFLGGRFIPRQLAKDLELQMPIYPGYEQIVKLEMLAITTFLLVSASTVSAGDVVEIFGIARCPDTTKFVKNQLIPFYKDAGNFPEDFKIDFHAVPIGGSTVNGSFVNKCLHGPVECALNKLQMCAKEYIKKDALVTIGCIQGKKTYELGAKCISDDEIGKKIIACAESEEGEVILNDENSYRYSVAPTSAWLPWIQINGNRVQDAEFHLKNYICALESMKNEDQCKKN
;
A
#
# COMPACT_ATOMS: atom_id res chain seq x y z
N MET A 1 -3.05 -4.50 -8.48
CA MET A 1 -3.43 -3.39 -7.58
C MET A 1 -3.41 -3.92 -6.18
N VAL A 2 -2.64 -3.34 -5.25
CA VAL A 2 -2.65 -3.82 -3.87
C VAL A 2 -3.75 -3.08 -3.09
N GLY A 3 -4.78 -3.79 -2.63
CA GLY A 3 -5.84 -3.19 -1.82
C GLY A 3 -5.32 -2.74 -0.46
N ILE A 4 -5.86 -1.64 0.07
CA ILE A 4 -5.50 -1.12 1.41
C ILE A 4 -6.51 -1.63 2.44
N VAL A 5 -6.02 -2.09 3.59
CA VAL A 5 -6.82 -2.59 4.71
C VAL A 5 -6.35 -1.96 6.02
N SER A 6 -7.30 -1.62 6.91
CA SER A 6 -6.97 -1.12 8.24
C SER A 6 -6.23 -2.17 9.05
N LYS A 7 -5.14 -1.79 9.72
CA LYS A 7 -4.50 -2.65 10.74
C LYS A 7 -5.46 -3.05 11.85
N LYS A 8 -6.47 -2.23 12.15
CA LYS A 8 -7.47 -2.50 13.21
C LYS A 8 -8.51 -3.54 12.81
N SER A 9 -8.62 -3.89 11.52
CA SER A 9 -9.54 -4.91 11.02
C SER A 9 -8.86 -6.24 10.74
N VAL A 10 -7.64 -6.43 11.23
CA VAL A 10 -6.86 -7.66 11.04
C VAL A 10 -6.29 -8.10 12.38
N THR A 11 -6.39 -9.39 12.69
CA THR A 11 -5.82 -9.95 13.92
C THR A 11 -4.29 -9.99 13.84
N PHE A 12 -3.62 -9.40 14.84
CA PHE A 12 -2.20 -9.58 15.06
C PHE A 12 -1.97 -10.75 16.02
N VAL A 13 -1.03 -11.65 15.69
CA VAL A 13 -0.83 -12.90 16.43
C VAL A 13 0.53 -12.96 17.11
N GLY A 14 0.56 -13.50 18.33
CA GLY A 14 1.81 -13.85 19.01
C GLY A 14 2.41 -15.15 18.49
N GLN A 15 3.60 -15.51 18.97
CA GLN A 15 4.36 -16.65 18.45
C GLN A 15 3.61 -17.98 18.63
N LYS A 16 2.96 -18.15 19.78
CA LYS A 16 2.21 -19.38 20.11
C LYS A 16 1.00 -19.59 19.18
N LEU A 17 0.23 -18.52 18.92
CA LEU A 17 -0.95 -18.60 18.06
C LEU A 17 -0.54 -18.78 16.59
N ALA A 18 0.52 -18.10 16.14
CA ALA A 18 1.08 -18.32 14.80
C ALA A 18 1.49 -19.79 14.58
N ALA A 19 2.22 -20.39 15.55
CA ALA A 19 2.61 -21.80 15.48
C ALA A 19 1.40 -22.75 15.47
N HIS A 20 0.36 -22.43 16.24
CA HIS A 20 -0.86 -23.23 16.27
C HIS A 20 -1.65 -23.16 14.95
N ILE A 21 -1.70 -21.99 14.31
CA ILE A 21 -2.31 -21.82 12.99
C ILE A 21 -1.57 -22.68 11.96
N ASP A 22 -0.24 -22.62 11.91
CA ASP A 22 0.58 -23.44 11.02
C ASP A 22 0.34 -24.95 11.25
N GLU A 23 0.32 -25.39 12.51
CA GLU A 23 0.02 -26.78 12.88
C GLU A 23 -1.35 -27.22 12.33
N GLN A 24 -2.39 -26.40 12.50
CA GLN A 24 -3.73 -26.71 11.99
C GLN A 24 -3.75 -26.80 10.46
N LEU A 25 -3.08 -25.87 9.78
CA LEU A 25 -2.99 -25.86 8.32
C LEU A 25 -2.36 -27.15 7.78
N PHE A 26 -1.26 -27.61 8.37
CA PHE A 26 -0.55 -28.81 7.93
C PHE A 26 -1.22 -30.13 8.37
N SER A 27 -2.01 -30.10 9.44
CA SER A 27 -2.72 -31.28 9.95
C SER A 27 -4.17 -31.31 9.48
N LYS A 28 -5.07 -30.65 10.23
CA LYS A 28 -6.53 -30.67 10.02
C LYS A 28 -6.95 -30.25 8.62
N TYR A 29 -6.28 -29.26 8.03
CA TYR A 29 -6.65 -28.72 6.72
C TYR A 29 -5.85 -29.31 5.55
N GLY A 30 -4.90 -30.20 5.83
CA GLY A 30 -4.23 -31.02 4.82
C GLY A 30 -3.32 -30.26 3.84
N PHE A 31 -2.93 -29.02 4.16
CA PHE A 31 -1.93 -28.32 3.37
C PHE A 31 -0.57 -28.95 3.55
N LYS A 32 0.26 -28.86 2.51
CA LYS A 32 1.67 -29.24 2.59
C LYS A 32 2.55 -28.01 2.69
N VAL A 33 3.73 -28.18 3.27
CA VAL A 33 4.70 -27.08 3.47
C VAL A 33 5.06 -26.45 2.12
N GLU A 34 5.30 -27.25 1.09
CA GLU A 34 5.64 -26.76 -0.25
C GLU A 34 4.53 -25.91 -0.87
N GLN A 35 3.26 -26.19 -0.59
CA GLN A 35 2.13 -25.43 -1.14
C GLN A 35 2.03 -24.05 -0.50
N LEU A 36 2.14 -23.99 0.83
CA LEU A 36 2.05 -22.71 1.53
C LEU A 36 3.29 -21.85 1.30
N MET A 37 4.48 -22.47 1.21
CA MET A 37 5.73 -21.80 0.85
C MET A 37 5.66 -21.19 -0.55
N GLU A 38 5.12 -21.92 -1.53
CA GLU A 38 4.95 -21.41 -2.89
C GLU A 38 4.05 -20.16 -2.92
N LEU A 39 2.94 -20.20 -2.19
CA LEU A 39 2.00 -19.07 -2.08
C LEU A 39 2.58 -17.89 -1.29
N ALA A 40 3.33 -18.17 -0.22
CA ALA A 40 3.97 -17.17 0.62
C ALA A 40 5.08 -16.42 -0.13
N GLY A 41 5.99 -17.14 -0.80
CA GLY A 41 7.04 -16.52 -1.60
C GLY A 41 6.50 -15.77 -2.82
N LEU A 42 5.44 -16.28 -3.47
CA LEU A 42 4.72 -15.54 -4.51
C LEU A 42 4.15 -14.21 -3.97
N ALA A 43 3.46 -14.26 -2.83
CA ALA A 43 2.91 -13.07 -2.21
C ALA A 43 4.02 -12.06 -1.83
N ALA A 44 5.16 -12.54 -1.34
CA ALA A 44 6.31 -11.68 -1.05
C ALA A 44 6.87 -11.01 -2.32
N ALA A 45 7.04 -11.77 -3.41
CA ALA A 45 7.46 -11.21 -4.69
C ALA A 45 6.46 -10.18 -5.24
N GLN A 46 5.16 -10.43 -5.10
CA GLN A 46 4.12 -9.48 -5.50
C GLN A 46 4.15 -8.19 -4.67
N ALA A 47 4.39 -8.29 -3.35
CA ALA A 47 4.47 -7.12 -2.47
C ALA A 47 5.66 -6.24 -2.83
N ILE A 48 6.82 -6.87 -3.09
CA ILE A 48 8.02 -6.16 -3.57
C ILE A 48 7.76 -5.52 -4.94
N ALA A 49 7.21 -6.27 -5.90
CA ALA A 49 6.94 -5.76 -7.24
C ALA A 49 5.92 -4.62 -7.26
N ALA A 50 4.99 -4.59 -6.31
CA ALA A 50 4.01 -3.52 -6.17
C ALA A 50 4.58 -2.24 -5.54
N HIS A 51 5.68 -2.33 -4.78
CA HIS A 51 6.18 -1.22 -3.97
C HIS A 51 7.60 -0.78 -4.30
N TYR A 52 8.36 -1.57 -5.05
CA TYR A 52 9.76 -1.29 -5.39
C TYR A 52 10.00 -1.38 -6.89
N PRO A 53 10.78 -0.44 -7.49
CA PRO A 53 11.11 -0.51 -8.89
C PRO A 53 12.00 -1.72 -9.20
N LYS A 54 11.81 -2.28 -10.41
CA LYS A 54 12.60 -3.39 -10.94
C LYS A 54 14.09 -3.06 -10.87
N SER A 55 14.86 -3.95 -10.25
CA SER A 55 16.26 -3.71 -9.95
C SER A 55 17.00 -5.01 -9.60
N LYS A 56 18.30 -4.92 -9.33
CA LYS A 56 19.06 -6.01 -8.70
C LYS A 56 18.63 -6.18 -7.25
N VAL A 57 18.46 -7.43 -6.82
CA VAL A 57 17.96 -7.75 -5.48
C VAL A 57 18.86 -8.78 -4.83
N ALA A 58 19.41 -8.49 -3.66
CA ALA A 58 20.09 -9.50 -2.84
C ALA A 58 19.06 -10.18 -1.92
N VAL A 59 18.81 -11.46 -2.12
CA VAL A 59 17.84 -12.23 -1.33
C VAL A 59 18.58 -13.06 -0.30
N LEU A 60 18.47 -12.70 0.96
CA LEU A 60 19.19 -13.34 2.07
C LEU A 60 18.34 -14.50 2.62
N CYS A 61 18.70 -15.73 2.29
CA CYS A 61 17.93 -16.91 2.67
C CYS A 61 18.53 -17.60 3.91
N GLY A 62 17.69 -17.90 4.89
CA GLY A 62 18.06 -18.73 6.04
C GLY A 62 17.90 -20.24 5.76
N PRO A 63 18.32 -21.11 6.71
CA PRO A 63 18.28 -22.57 6.54
C PRO A 63 16.89 -23.20 6.77
N GLY A 64 15.89 -22.40 7.15
CA GLY A 64 14.54 -22.84 7.50
C GLY A 64 13.47 -22.39 6.50
N ASN A 65 12.20 -22.52 6.89
CA ASN A 65 11.06 -22.21 6.02
C ASN A 65 11.07 -20.78 5.48
N ASN A 66 11.43 -19.77 6.30
CA ASN A 66 11.52 -18.38 5.85
C ASN A 66 12.53 -18.22 4.70
N GLY A 67 13.63 -18.98 4.73
CA GLY A 67 14.58 -19.00 3.61
C GLY A 67 13.98 -19.65 2.37
N GLY A 68 13.15 -20.68 2.54
CA GLY A 68 12.38 -21.29 1.45
C GLY A 68 11.42 -20.30 0.80
N ASP A 69 10.72 -19.49 1.60
CA ASP A 69 9.90 -18.38 1.12
C ASP A 69 10.74 -17.36 0.32
N GLY A 70 11.98 -17.11 0.77
CA GLY A 70 12.98 -16.31 0.06
C GLY A 70 13.39 -16.89 -1.30
N PHE A 71 13.65 -18.19 -1.41
CA PHE A 71 13.94 -18.85 -2.69
C PHE A 71 12.77 -18.75 -3.67
N VAL A 72 11.55 -19.05 -3.21
CA VAL A 72 10.34 -18.90 -4.02
C VAL A 72 10.16 -17.44 -4.45
N CYS A 73 10.34 -16.49 -3.53
CA CYS A 73 10.28 -15.06 -3.80
C CYS A 73 11.29 -14.65 -4.89
N ALA A 74 12.54 -15.11 -4.81
CA ALA A 74 13.57 -14.84 -5.81
C ALA A 74 13.15 -15.33 -7.20
N ARG A 75 12.65 -16.57 -7.31
CA ARG A 75 12.19 -17.12 -8.59
C ARG A 75 11.06 -16.30 -9.21
N HIS A 76 10.07 -15.90 -8.41
CA HIS A 76 8.97 -15.04 -8.91
C HIS A 76 9.43 -13.62 -9.23
N LEU A 77 10.33 -13.04 -8.44
CA LEU A 77 10.92 -11.72 -8.72
C LEU A 77 11.63 -11.69 -10.08
N GLN A 78 12.37 -12.75 -10.43
CA GLN A 78 12.98 -12.87 -11.75
C GLN A 78 11.92 -12.82 -12.86
N GLN A 79 10.82 -13.57 -12.70
CA GLN A 79 9.70 -13.56 -13.66
C GLN A 79 8.98 -12.20 -13.74
N PHE A 80 9.02 -11.41 -12.66
CA PHE A 80 8.47 -10.04 -12.63
C PHE A 80 9.44 -8.99 -13.21
N GLY A 81 10.65 -9.40 -13.60
CA GLY A 81 11.66 -8.56 -14.26
C GLY A 81 12.67 -7.92 -13.31
N PHE A 82 12.81 -8.42 -12.09
CA PHE A 82 13.94 -8.11 -11.21
C PHE A 82 15.15 -8.99 -11.55
N THR A 83 16.30 -8.67 -10.98
CA THR A 83 17.54 -9.46 -11.12
C THR A 83 17.98 -9.98 -9.74
N PRO A 84 17.39 -11.07 -9.23
CA PRO A 84 17.71 -11.61 -7.91
C PRO A 84 19.09 -12.27 -7.87
N HIS A 85 19.79 -12.16 -6.75
CA HIS A 85 20.98 -12.93 -6.38
C HIS A 85 20.76 -13.44 -4.95
N ILE A 86 20.84 -14.75 -4.77
CA ILE A 86 20.55 -15.39 -3.50
C ILE A 86 21.84 -15.52 -2.70
N VAL A 87 21.78 -15.09 -1.44
CA VAL A 87 22.82 -15.32 -0.44
C VAL A 87 22.28 -16.35 0.54
N TYR A 88 22.85 -17.55 0.52
CA TYR A 88 22.44 -18.71 1.32
C TYR A 88 23.61 -19.25 2.16
N PRO A 89 23.89 -18.64 3.33
CA PRO A 89 25.14 -18.85 4.07
C PRO A 89 25.26 -20.21 4.74
N LYS A 90 24.13 -20.88 4.96
CA LYS A 90 24.08 -22.17 5.63
C LYS A 90 23.01 -23.03 4.99
N GLU A 91 23.47 -24.08 4.33
CA GLU A 91 22.57 -25.03 3.70
C GLU A 91 21.75 -25.83 4.72
N SER A 92 20.50 -26.05 4.37
CA SER A 92 19.57 -26.94 5.06
C SER A 92 19.76 -28.38 4.60
N LYS A 93 19.61 -29.33 5.52
CA LYS A 93 19.54 -30.76 5.18
C LYS A 93 18.17 -31.18 4.65
N ASN A 94 17.17 -30.30 4.71
CA ASN A 94 15.80 -30.57 4.27
C ASN A 94 15.73 -30.67 2.74
N GLU A 95 15.15 -31.76 2.22
CA GLU A 95 14.99 -31.99 0.78
C GLU A 95 14.14 -30.92 0.08
N LEU A 96 13.14 -30.34 0.77
CA LEU A 96 12.37 -29.22 0.23
C LEU A 96 13.27 -28.03 -0.08
N MET A 97 14.18 -27.68 0.84
CA MET A 97 15.12 -26.56 0.64
C MET A 97 16.12 -26.85 -0.48
N LYS A 98 16.62 -28.09 -0.58
CA LYS A 98 17.48 -28.49 -1.70
C LYS A 98 16.76 -28.36 -3.04
N SER A 99 15.48 -28.74 -3.11
CA SER A 99 14.65 -28.56 -4.30
C SER A 99 14.50 -27.08 -4.68
N GLN A 100 14.34 -26.18 -3.70
CA GLN A 100 14.28 -24.74 -3.96
C GLN A 100 15.58 -24.16 -4.53
N VAL A 101 16.74 -24.64 -4.03
CA VAL A 101 18.06 -24.28 -4.59
C VAL A 101 18.14 -24.70 -6.05
N VAL A 102 17.83 -25.97 -6.37
CA VAL A 102 17.86 -26.49 -7.74
C VAL A 102 16.95 -25.69 -8.67
N GLN A 103 15.73 -25.34 -8.24
CA GLN A 103 14.82 -24.53 -9.05
C GLN A 103 15.38 -23.13 -9.37
N CYS A 104 16.07 -22.50 -8.41
CA CYS A 104 16.67 -21.19 -8.64
C CYS A 104 17.91 -21.28 -9.54
N GLU A 105 18.79 -22.25 -9.31
CA GLU A 105 19.99 -22.46 -10.14
C GLU A 105 19.63 -22.81 -11.59
N THR A 106 18.63 -23.68 -11.79
CA THR A 106 18.13 -24.04 -13.13
C THR A 106 17.35 -22.91 -13.81
N SER A 107 16.99 -21.85 -13.07
CA SER A 107 16.44 -20.60 -13.61
C SER A 107 17.51 -19.53 -13.79
N ASP A 108 18.80 -19.89 -13.75
CA ASP A 108 19.94 -18.97 -13.86
C ASP A 108 19.98 -17.86 -12.78
N ILE A 109 19.42 -18.13 -11.60
CA ILE A 109 19.52 -17.22 -10.44
C ILE A 109 20.80 -17.58 -9.67
N PRO A 110 21.77 -16.66 -9.52
CA PRO A 110 22.99 -16.94 -8.76
C PRO A 110 22.68 -17.26 -7.29
N VAL A 111 23.26 -18.34 -6.77
CA VAL A 111 23.21 -18.71 -5.35
C VAL A 111 24.64 -18.74 -4.80
N ALA A 112 24.91 -17.95 -3.77
CA ALA A 112 26.23 -17.87 -3.14
C ALA A 112 26.14 -18.02 -1.62
N SER A 113 27.17 -18.54 -0.98
CA SER A 113 27.22 -18.70 0.49
C SER A 113 27.66 -17.44 1.24
N ALA A 114 28.09 -16.40 0.52
CA ALA A 114 28.56 -15.15 1.10
C ALA A 114 27.89 -13.94 0.43
N LEU A 115 27.88 -12.81 1.14
CA LEU A 115 27.46 -11.55 0.57
C LEU A 115 28.34 -11.18 -0.65
N PRO A 116 27.78 -10.51 -1.67
CA PRO A 116 28.56 -10.00 -2.78
C PRO A 116 29.63 -9.00 -2.27
N THR A 117 30.80 -8.98 -2.93
CA THR A 117 31.90 -8.07 -2.57
C THR A 117 31.47 -6.60 -2.61
N ASP A 118 30.66 -6.23 -3.60
CA ASP A 118 30.03 -4.92 -3.70
C ASP A 118 28.52 -5.02 -3.45
N LEU A 119 28.14 -5.01 -2.17
CA LEU A 119 26.74 -5.02 -1.75
C LEU A 119 25.97 -3.78 -2.23
N ASN A 120 26.65 -2.64 -2.42
CA ASN A 120 26.01 -1.40 -2.88
C ASN A 120 25.54 -1.46 -4.34
N SER A 121 25.99 -2.46 -5.10
CA SER A 121 25.44 -2.75 -6.43
C SER A 121 24.00 -3.28 -6.42
N PHE A 122 23.45 -3.59 -5.24
CA PHE A 122 22.08 -4.03 -5.01
C PHE A 122 21.28 -2.91 -4.33
N PRO A 123 20.36 -2.24 -5.04
CA PRO A 123 19.51 -1.21 -4.42
C PRO A 123 18.40 -1.80 -3.53
N LEU A 124 18.22 -3.12 -3.51
CA LEU A 124 17.23 -3.81 -2.66
C LEU A 124 17.81 -5.06 -2.04
N ILE A 125 17.49 -5.27 -0.76
CA ILE A 125 17.74 -6.49 -0.01
C ILE A 125 16.40 -7.09 0.41
N VAL A 126 16.24 -8.40 0.25
CA VAL A 126 15.13 -9.16 0.82
C VAL A 126 15.68 -9.96 2.00
N ASP A 127 15.18 -9.67 3.18
CA ASP A 127 15.49 -10.39 4.40
C ASP A 127 14.53 -11.58 4.57
N ALA A 128 15.06 -12.77 4.27
CA ALA A 128 14.39 -14.06 4.41
C ALA A 128 15.20 -15.00 5.33
N LEU A 129 15.96 -14.44 6.28
CA LEU A 129 16.84 -15.24 7.14
C LEU A 129 16.03 -15.99 8.22
N PHE A 130 15.20 -15.28 8.99
CA PHE A 130 14.50 -15.84 10.14
C PHE A 130 13.07 -15.34 10.26
N GLY A 131 12.10 -16.26 10.22
CA GLY A 131 10.67 -15.97 10.42
C GLY A 131 10.22 -16.17 11.87
N PHE A 132 8.91 -16.15 12.12
CA PHE A 132 8.35 -16.15 13.48
C PHE A 132 8.75 -17.35 14.38
N SER A 133 9.13 -18.49 13.80
CA SER A 133 9.52 -19.67 14.58
C SER A 133 10.95 -19.60 15.13
N PHE A 134 11.74 -18.61 14.71
CA PHE A 134 13.09 -18.41 15.20
C PHE A 134 13.11 -18.06 16.69
N ARG A 135 14.15 -18.55 17.37
CA ARG A 135 14.42 -18.24 18.77
C ARG A 135 15.84 -17.70 18.90
N PRO A 136 16.02 -16.46 19.40
CA PRO A 136 17.33 -15.90 19.70
C PRO A 136 18.19 -16.81 20.61
N PRO A 137 19.53 -16.67 20.61
CA PRO A 137 20.31 -15.66 19.89
C PRO A 137 20.66 -16.05 18.44
N ILE A 138 20.85 -15.05 17.58
CA ILE A 138 21.44 -15.23 16.24
C ILE A 138 22.92 -15.56 16.39
N ARG A 139 23.40 -16.48 15.54
CA ARG A 139 24.79 -16.96 15.54
C ARG A 139 25.43 -16.72 14.18
N GLU A 140 26.75 -16.80 14.13
CA GLU A 140 27.49 -16.79 12.87
C GLU A 140 27.02 -17.91 11.92
N PRO A 141 27.05 -17.68 10.58
CA PRO A 141 27.53 -16.46 9.90
C PRO A 141 26.51 -15.31 9.82
N PHE A 142 25.31 -15.48 10.39
CA PHE A 142 24.20 -14.55 10.19
C PHE A 142 24.40 -13.22 10.93
N THR A 143 25.06 -13.22 12.09
CA THR A 143 25.37 -12.00 12.83
C THR A 143 26.21 -11.04 11.99
N GLN A 144 27.26 -11.53 11.33
CA GLN A 144 28.10 -10.71 10.45
C GLN A 144 27.33 -10.18 9.22
N ILE A 145 26.46 -11.00 8.65
CA ILE A 145 25.62 -10.59 7.51
C ILE A 145 24.69 -9.45 7.91
N ILE A 146 23.97 -9.61 9.03
CA ILE A 146 23.03 -8.60 9.52
C ILE A 146 23.76 -7.29 9.84
N LYS A 147 24.95 -7.35 10.46
CA LYS A 147 25.80 -6.17 10.70
C LYS A 147 26.13 -5.43 9.39
N THR A 148 26.54 -6.18 8.36
CA THR A 148 26.90 -5.62 7.05
C THR A 148 25.70 -4.98 6.36
N VAL A 149 24.55 -5.67 6.38
CA VAL A 149 23.29 -5.15 5.80
C VAL A 149 22.84 -3.88 6.50
N ARG A 150 22.84 -3.85 7.85
CA ARG A 150 22.46 -2.67 8.61
C ARG A 150 23.37 -1.47 8.34
N ALA A 151 24.68 -1.70 8.20
CA ALA A 151 25.65 -0.65 7.89
C ALA A 151 25.53 -0.11 6.45
N SER A 152 24.91 -0.86 5.53
CA SER A 152 24.82 -0.47 4.11
C SER A 152 23.84 0.66 3.82
N GLY A 153 22.80 0.84 4.65
CA GLY A 153 21.70 1.78 4.39
C GLY A 153 20.82 1.42 3.18
N ILE A 154 20.99 0.23 2.59
CA ILE A 154 20.18 -0.25 1.46
C ILE A 154 18.76 -0.56 1.92
N HIS A 155 17.78 -0.38 1.04
CA HIS A 155 16.39 -0.73 1.33
C HIS A 155 16.23 -2.22 1.61
N VAL A 156 15.59 -2.56 2.72
CA VAL A 156 15.38 -3.96 3.16
C VAL A 156 13.88 -4.26 3.24
N PHE A 157 13.45 -5.33 2.57
CA PHE A 157 12.10 -5.88 2.70
C PHE A 157 12.20 -7.18 3.49
N SER A 158 11.62 -7.23 4.68
CA SER A 158 11.63 -8.46 5.49
C SER A 158 10.40 -9.31 5.18
N ILE A 159 10.62 -10.61 5.02
CA ILE A 159 9.57 -11.61 4.90
C ILE A 159 9.21 -12.10 6.29
N ASP A 160 7.91 -12.08 6.57
CA ASP A 160 7.24 -12.51 7.80
C ASP A 160 7.46 -11.59 9.02
N ILE A 161 8.69 -11.58 9.53
CA ILE A 161 9.17 -10.69 10.60
C ILE A 161 10.61 -10.25 10.26
N PRO A 162 11.08 -9.10 10.74
CA PRO A 162 12.47 -8.72 10.53
C PRO A 162 13.41 -9.62 11.34
N SER A 163 14.42 -10.15 10.67
CA SER A 163 15.33 -11.12 11.27
C SER A 163 16.01 -10.56 12.52
N GLY A 164 15.88 -11.30 13.62
CA GLY A 164 16.43 -10.94 14.93
C GLY A 164 15.46 -10.22 15.86
N TRP A 165 14.26 -9.84 15.40
CA TRP A 165 13.24 -9.25 16.27
C TRP A 165 12.57 -10.32 17.13
N ASP A 166 12.14 -9.92 18.33
CA ASP A 166 11.21 -10.70 19.13
C ASP A 166 9.83 -10.64 18.46
N VAL A 167 9.17 -11.80 18.33
CA VAL A 167 7.91 -11.95 17.59
C VAL A 167 6.77 -11.09 18.17
N GLU A 168 6.82 -10.79 19.46
CA GLU A 168 5.77 -10.07 20.18
C GLU A 168 6.23 -8.67 20.61
N LYS A 169 7.46 -8.56 21.10
CA LYS A 169 8.00 -7.29 21.64
C LYS A 169 8.63 -6.40 20.56
N GLY A 170 8.96 -6.96 19.40
CA GLY A 170 9.62 -6.24 18.31
C GLY A 170 11.13 -6.14 18.46
N ALA A 171 11.72 -5.04 18.01
CA ALA A 171 13.15 -4.82 18.11
C ALA A 171 13.59 -4.81 19.58
N PRO A 172 14.74 -5.40 19.93
CA PRO A 172 15.29 -5.31 21.29
C PRO A 172 15.56 -3.84 21.68
N GLU A 173 15.28 -3.49 22.95
CA GLU A 173 15.40 -2.12 23.47
C GLU A 173 16.84 -1.58 23.46
N ALA A 174 17.83 -2.46 23.60
CA ALA A 174 19.22 -2.12 23.40
C ALA A 174 19.57 -2.33 21.92
N GLU A 175 20.34 -1.41 21.31
CA GLU A 175 20.91 -1.60 19.98
C GLU A 175 21.84 -2.81 19.96
N THR A 176 21.26 -4.00 19.79
CA THR A 176 22.04 -5.22 19.71
C THR A 176 22.51 -5.43 18.29
N GLU A 177 23.81 -5.66 18.18
CA GLU A 177 24.42 -6.30 17.03
C GLU A 177 23.62 -7.56 16.67
N GLY A 178 22.96 -7.60 15.51
CA GLY A 178 22.27 -8.80 15.04
C GLY A 178 20.76 -8.69 14.80
N VAL A 179 20.19 -7.48 14.68
CA VAL A 179 18.82 -7.30 14.16
C VAL A 179 18.79 -6.52 12.84
N ILE A 180 17.89 -6.91 11.95
CA ILE A 180 17.60 -6.17 10.71
C ILE A 180 16.70 -4.97 11.02
N THR A 181 16.97 -3.84 10.37
CA THR A 181 16.05 -2.68 10.35
C THR A 181 15.40 -2.62 8.97
N PRO A 182 14.15 -3.10 8.82
CA PRO A 182 13.49 -3.15 7.54
C PRO A 182 13.04 -1.76 7.09
N HIS A 183 12.91 -1.58 5.77
CA HIS A 183 12.17 -0.47 5.17
C HIS A 183 10.70 -0.86 4.95
N ALA A 184 10.45 -2.12 4.63
CA ALA A 184 9.10 -2.66 4.46
C ALA A 184 8.99 -4.05 5.08
N ILE A 185 7.78 -4.42 5.51
CA ILE A 185 7.48 -5.74 6.06
C ILE A 185 6.39 -6.43 5.26
N ILE A 186 6.57 -7.72 5.02
CA ILE A 186 5.62 -8.60 4.33
C ILE A 186 5.20 -9.68 5.32
N SER A 187 4.15 -9.42 6.09
CA SER A 187 3.59 -10.42 6.99
C SER A 187 2.95 -11.56 6.21
N LEU A 188 3.26 -12.81 6.59
CA LEU A 188 2.64 -14.00 6.01
C LEU A 188 1.55 -14.54 6.92
N THR A 189 0.45 -15.02 6.31
CA THR A 189 -0.72 -15.62 6.96
C THR A 189 -1.53 -14.60 7.78
N LEU A 190 -0.93 -14.08 8.84
CA LEU A 190 -1.41 -12.98 9.68
C LEU A 190 -0.21 -12.15 10.18
N PRO A 191 -0.36 -10.84 10.41
CA PRO A 191 0.72 -10.04 10.97
C PRO A 191 1.07 -10.49 12.40
N LYS A 192 2.36 -10.46 12.73
CA LYS A 192 2.85 -10.78 14.09
C LYS A 192 2.80 -9.54 14.98
N LEU A 193 2.62 -9.75 16.28
CA LEU A 193 2.46 -8.68 17.28
C LEU A 193 3.58 -7.63 17.25
N CYS A 194 4.82 -8.04 16.94
CA CYS A 194 5.94 -7.11 16.75
C CYS A 194 5.68 -5.99 15.73
N MET A 195 4.78 -6.20 14.76
CA MET A 195 4.47 -5.24 13.69
C MET A 195 3.23 -4.39 13.98
N GLN A 196 2.61 -4.54 15.17
CA GLN A 196 1.37 -3.85 15.51
C GLN A 196 1.50 -2.33 15.42
N ASN A 197 2.62 -1.79 15.89
CA ASN A 197 2.92 -0.36 15.89
C ASN A 197 3.84 0.07 14.74
N TRP A 198 4.09 -0.81 13.76
CA TRP A 198 4.91 -0.49 12.61
C TRP A 198 4.27 0.61 11.76
N THR A 199 5.02 1.62 11.35
CA THR A 199 4.51 2.77 10.59
C THR A 199 5.00 2.82 9.15
N GLY A 200 6.02 2.02 8.79
CA GLY A 200 6.48 1.91 7.41
C GLY A 200 5.53 1.06 6.54
N PRO A 201 5.87 0.88 5.25
CA PRO A 201 5.17 -0.02 4.35
C PRO A 201 4.97 -1.41 4.96
N HIS A 202 3.72 -1.87 4.99
CA HIS A 202 3.32 -3.15 5.57
C HIS A 202 2.40 -3.86 4.59
N PHE A 203 2.80 -5.04 4.14
CA PHE A 203 1.98 -5.90 3.30
C PHE A 203 1.57 -7.15 4.09
N LEU A 204 0.40 -7.67 3.79
CA LEU A 204 -0.08 -8.96 4.27
C LEU A 204 -0.34 -9.86 3.08
N GLY A 205 0.35 -11.00 3.07
CA GLY A 205 0.22 -12.06 2.08
C GLY A 205 -0.11 -13.41 2.71
N GLY A 206 -0.17 -14.45 1.89
CA GLY A 206 -0.57 -15.79 2.34
C GLY A 206 -2.09 -15.94 2.41
N ARG A 207 -2.78 -15.61 1.31
CA ARG A 207 -4.24 -15.71 1.15
C ARG A 207 -4.70 -17.17 1.04
N PHE A 208 -4.53 -17.95 2.09
CA PHE A 208 -4.88 -19.37 2.11
C PHE A 208 -5.57 -19.85 3.40
N ILE A 209 -5.81 -18.97 4.38
CA ILE A 209 -6.54 -19.33 5.60
C ILE A 209 -7.95 -19.82 5.26
N PRO A 210 -8.32 -21.07 5.61
CA PRO A 210 -9.68 -21.56 5.42
C PRO A 210 -10.68 -20.79 6.29
N ARG A 211 -11.88 -20.52 5.75
CA ARG A 211 -12.94 -19.79 6.48
C ARG A 211 -13.29 -20.44 7.82
N GLN A 212 -13.28 -21.78 7.88
CA GLN A 212 -13.53 -22.51 9.11
C GLN A 212 -12.44 -22.27 10.16
N LEU A 213 -11.17 -22.23 9.76
CA LEU A 213 -10.06 -21.96 10.68
C LEU A 213 -10.15 -20.53 11.22
N ALA A 214 -10.43 -19.56 10.35
CA ALA A 214 -10.66 -18.18 10.77
C ALA A 214 -11.82 -18.06 11.77
N LYS A 215 -12.92 -18.79 11.53
CA LYS A 215 -14.07 -18.82 12.45
C LYS A 215 -13.76 -19.50 13.78
N ASP A 216 -13.12 -20.67 13.75
CA ASP A 216 -12.78 -21.46 14.94
C ASP A 216 -11.86 -20.70 15.91
N LEU A 217 -10.98 -19.86 15.35
CA LEU A 217 -10.00 -19.06 16.11
C LEU A 217 -10.39 -17.58 16.24
N GLU A 218 -11.61 -17.20 15.83
CA GLU A 218 -12.13 -15.82 15.88
C GLU A 218 -11.18 -14.78 15.23
N LEU A 219 -10.53 -15.17 14.12
CA LEU A 219 -9.56 -14.34 13.41
C LEU A 219 -10.26 -13.33 12.51
N GLN A 220 -9.87 -12.06 12.65
CA GLN A 220 -10.22 -11.01 11.71
C GLN A 220 -9.26 -11.08 10.52
N MET A 221 -9.81 -11.44 9.36
CA MET A 221 -9.07 -11.55 8.11
C MET A 221 -9.36 -10.35 7.21
N PRO A 222 -8.36 -9.82 6.48
CA PRO A 222 -8.61 -8.80 5.47
C PRO A 222 -9.46 -9.35 4.32
N ILE A 223 -10.18 -8.47 3.64
CA ILE A 223 -10.77 -8.77 2.35
C ILE A 223 -9.71 -8.47 1.28
N TYR A 224 -9.19 -9.53 0.65
CA TYR A 224 -8.27 -9.37 -0.48
C TYR A 224 -9.06 -9.02 -1.75
N PRO A 225 -8.66 -7.98 -2.50
CA PRO A 225 -9.38 -7.56 -3.70
C PRO A 225 -9.19 -8.56 -4.83
N GLY A 226 -10.30 -8.94 -5.49
CA GLY A 226 -10.28 -9.80 -6.67
C GLY A 226 -9.45 -11.08 -6.47
N TYR A 227 -8.43 -11.26 -7.32
CA TYR A 227 -7.49 -12.38 -7.34
C TYR A 227 -6.14 -12.07 -6.66
N GLU A 228 -5.97 -10.87 -6.09
CA GLU A 228 -4.71 -10.43 -5.47
C GLU A 228 -4.36 -11.33 -4.27
N GLN A 229 -3.07 -11.65 -4.11
CA GLN A 229 -2.59 -12.46 -2.96
C GLN A 229 -2.10 -11.60 -1.81
N ILE A 230 -2.15 -10.27 -1.96
CA ILE A 230 -1.63 -9.31 -1.01
C ILE A 230 -2.60 -8.14 -0.78
N VAL A 231 -2.51 -7.57 0.41
CA VAL A 231 -3.07 -6.25 0.77
C VAL A 231 -2.00 -5.42 1.47
N LYS A 232 -2.11 -4.09 1.41
CA LYS A 232 -1.30 -3.14 2.16
C LYS A 232 -2.04 -2.81 3.46
N LEU A 233 -1.36 -2.91 4.60
CA LEU A 233 -1.91 -2.61 5.91
C LEU A 233 -1.54 -1.19 6.33
N GLU A 234 -2.55 -0.38 6.67
CA GLU A 234 -2.35 1.01 7.08
C GLU A 234 -3.08 1.33 8.39
N MET A 235 -2.53 2.30 9.12
CA MET A 235 -3.21 2.91 10.26
C MET A 235 -4.22 3.93 9.73
N LEU A 236 -5.37 3.44 9.29
CA LEU A 236 -6.47 4.33 8.90
C LEU A 236 -6.96 5.09 10.15
N ALA A 237 -6.96 6.42 10.09
CA ALA A 237 -7.51 7.25 11.15
C ALA A 237 -8.99 6.89 11.33
N ILE A 238 -9.33 6.34 12.50
CA ILE A 238 -10.73 6.16 12.87
C ILE A 238 -11.26 7.56 13.16
N THR A 239 -12.06 8.12 12.27
CA THR A 239 -13.12 9.03 12.69
C THR A 239 -14.05 8.22 13.59
N THR A 240 -14.09 8.60 14.87
CA THR A 240 -14.82 7.93 15.94
C THR A 240 -16.31 7.81 15.61
N PHE A 241 -16.74 6.70 15.01
CA PHE A 241 -18.15 6.31 15.04
C PHE A 241 -18.40 5.64 16.39
N LEU A 242 -19.07 6.36 17.29
CA LEU A 242 -19.62 5.80 18.52
C LEU A 242 -20.55 4.65 18.18
N LEU A 243 -20.37 3.52 18.88
CA LEU A 243 -21.26 2.38 18.87
C LEU A 243 -22.70 2.83 19.18
N VAL A 244 -23.56 2.82 18.16
CA VAL A 244 -25.02 2.78 18.34
C VAL A 244 -25.50 1.43 17.80
N SER A 245 -26.33 0.79 18.62
CA SER A 245 -26.97 -0.50 18.44
C SER A 245 -27.42 -0.78 17.01
N ALA A 246 -27.19 -2.04 16.59
CA ALA A 246 -27.64 -2.67 15.35
C ALA A 246 -28.99 -2.15 14.85
N SER A 247 -28.91 -1.12 14.01
CA SER A 247 -29.94 -0.61 13.14
C SER A 247 -29.18 -0.38 11.84
N THR A 248 -29.68 -0.90 10.74
CA THR A 248 -29.10 -0.85 9.39
C THR A 248 -28.51 0.54 9.07
N VAL A 249 -27.19 0.70 9.25
CA VAL A 249 -26.47 1.85 8.71
C VAL A 249 -26.35 1.58 7.22
N SER A 250 -27.19 2.27 6.44
CA SER A 250 -26.94 2.43 5.02
C SER A 250 -25.54 2.99 4.87
N ALA A 251 -24.67 2.33 4.12
CA ALA A 251 -23.43 2.96 3.69
C ALA A 251 -23.80 4.27 2.99
N GLY A 252 -23.28 5.40 3.46
CA GLY A 252 -23.60 6.70 2.87
C GLY A 252 -23.23 6.74 1.39
N ASP A 253 -23.96 7.53 0.60
CA ASP A 253 -23.69 7.66 -0.83
C ASP A 253 -22.40 8.47 -1.05
N VAL A 254 -21.52 7.98 -1.92
CA VAL A 254 -20.25 8.61 -2.25
C VAL A 254 -20.15 8.86 -3.75
N VAL A 255 -19.79 10.09 -4.11
CA VAL A 255 -19.51 10.51 -5.48
C VAL A 255 -18.02 10.81 -5.59
N GLU A 256 -17.29 9.99 -6.34
CA GLU A 256 -15.86 10.14 -6.54
C GLU A 256 -15.58 10.69 -7.94
N ILE A 257 -14.77 11.73 -8.01
CA ILE A 257 -14.45 12.44 -9.25
C ILE A 257 -12.94 12.42 -9.44
N PHE A 258 -12.47 11.68 -10.44
CA PHE A 258 -11.07 11.68 -10.82
C PHE A 258 -10.84 12.67 -11.95
N GLY A 259 -9.83 13.52 -11.84
CA GLY A 259 -9.54 14.56 -12.81
C GLY A 259 -8.08 15.02 -12.79
N ILE A 260 -7.72 15.92 -13.71
CA ILE A 260 -6.42 16.59 -13.70
C ILE A 260 -6.58 18.10 -13.85
N ALA A 261 -5.69 18.84 -13.20
CA ALA A 261 -5.80 20.30 -13.05
C ALA A 261 -5.81 21.05 -14.38
N ARG A 262 -5.20 20.52 -15.45
CA ARG A 262 -5.10 21.19 -16.74
C ARG A 262 -5.90 20.56 -17.88
N CYS A 263 -6.73 19.54 -17.60
CA CYS A 263 -7.65 18.99 -18.59
C CYS A 263 -8.79 19.99 -18.89
N PRO A 264 -9.04 20.32 -20.18
CA PRO A 264 -10.16 21.18 -20.57
C PRO A 264 -11.52 20.65 -20.11
N ASP A 265 -11.78 19.35 -20.26
CA ASP A 265 -13.06 18.74 -19.91
C ASP A 265 -13.26 18.69 -18.40
N THR A 266 -12.24 18.30 -17.63
CA THR A 266 -12.28 18.38 -16.16
C THR A 266 -12.50 19.82 -15.71
N THR A 267 -11.84 20.79 -16.35
CA THR A 267 -12.01 22.21 -16.00
C THR A 267 -13.43 22.69 -16.28
N LYS A 268 -14.01 22.31 -17.42
CA LYS A 268 -15.39 22.64 -17.78
C LYS A 268 -16.37 22.01 -16.79
N PHE A 269 -16.21 20.73 -16.48
CA PHE A 269 -17.02 20.01 -15.52
C PHE A 269 -16.97 20.65 -14.13
N VAL A 270 -15.78 20.91 -13.60
CA VAL A 270 -15.61 21.48 -12.27
C VAL A 270 -16.27 22.87 -12.18
N LYS A 271 -16.06 23.73 -13.19
CA LYS A 271 -16.58 25.10 -13.18
C LYS A 271 -18.09 25.20 -13.44
N ASN A 272 -18.63 24.33 -14.28
CA ASN A 272 -20.01 24.46 -14.75
C ASN A 272 -20.98 23.51 -14.04
N GLN A 273 -20.49 22.44 -13.40
CA GLN A 273 -21.33 21.45 -12.73
C GLN A 273 -20.96 21.31 -11.25
N LEU A 274 -19.72 20.91 -10.96
CA LEU A 274 -19.32 20.52 -9.61
C LEU A 274 -19.41 21.67 -8.60
N ILE A 275 -18.71 22.77 -8.86
CA ILE A 275 -18.63 23.89 -7.92
C ILE A 275 -19.95 24.64 -7.80
N PRO A 276 -20.72 24.90 -8.89
CA PRO A 276 -22.07 25.43 -8.76
C PRO A 276 -22.95 24.55 -7.87
N PHE A 277 -22.96 23.22 -8.10
CA PHE A 277 -23.72 22.29 -7.26
C PHE A 277 -23.26 22.32 -5.79
N TYR A 278 -21.94 22.31 -5.56
CA TYR A 278 -21.36 22.32 -4.22
C TYR A 278 -21.63 23.61 -3.44
N LYS A 279 -21.61 24.77 -4.10
CA LYS A 279 -21.81 26.08 -3.46
C LYS A 279 -23.28 26.42 -3.23
N ASP A 280 -24.15 25.96 -4.13
CA ASP A 280 -25.60 26.14 -3.98
C ASP A 280 -26.21 25.13 -3.00
N ALA A 281 -25.42 24.10 -2.63
CA ALA A 281 -25.75 23.15 -1.59
C ALA A 281 -25.29 23.65 -0.21
N GLY A 282 -26.16 23.54 0.80
CA GLY A 282 -25.77 23.77 2.18
C GLY A 282 -24.78 22.70 2.68
N ASN A 283 -24.61 22.57 4.00
CA ASN A 283 -23.94 21.38 4.55
C ASN A 283 -24.67 20.13 4.03
N PHE A 284 -23.97 19.27 3.30
CA PHE A 284 -24.53 18.00 2.85
C PHE A 284 -24.96 17.14 4.06
N PRO A 285 -25.93 16.22 3.86
CA PRO A 285 -26.24 15.18 4.82
C PRO A 285 -24.97 14.41 5.25
N GLU A 286 -24.91 13.97 6.50
CA GLU A 286 -23.75 13.24 7.03
C GLU A 286 -23.47 11.92 6.28
N ASP A 287 -24.50 11.36 5.65
CA ASP A 287 -24.47 10.15 4.84
C ASP A 287 -24.27 10.42 3.34
N PHE A 288 -23.81 11.62 2.96
CA PHE A 288 -23.43 11.95 1.59
C PHE A 288 -22.05 12.60 1.51
N LYS A 289 -21.21 12.13 0.57
CA LYS A 289 -19.88 12.70 0.33
C LYS A 289 -19.58 12.87 -1.16
N ILE A 290 -19.00 14.02 -1.50
CA ILE A 290 -18.32 14.22 -2.80
C ILE A 290 -16.81 14.25 -2.52
N ASP A 291 -16.07 13.40 -3.23
CA ASP A 291 -14.62 13.35 -3.15
C ASP A 291 -13.99 13.62 -4.53
N PHE A 292 -12.96 14.47 -4.55
CA PHE A 292 -12.22 14.82 -5.76
C PHE A 292 -10.79 14.31 -5.67
N HIS A 293 -10.32 13.70 -6.73
CA HIS A 293 -9.04 13.04 -6.84
C HIS A 293 -8.29 13.62 -8.04
N ALA A 294 -7.28 14.45 -7.77
CA ALA A 294 -6.36 14.89 -8.80
C ALA A 294 -5.30 13.81 -9.00
N VAL A 295 -5.14 13.32 -10.22
CA VAL A 295 -4.37 12.08 -10.47
C VAL A 295 -3.24 12.29 -11.47
N PRO A 296 -2.06 11.70 -11.27
CA PRO A 296 -1.01 11.66 -12.29
C PRO A 296 -1.28 10.51 -13.29
N ILE A 297 -0.43 10.38 -14.30
CA ILE A 297 -0.44 9.24 -15.23
C ILE A 297 0.62 8.18 -14.89
N GLY A 298 1.41 8.41 -13.83
CA GLY A 298 2.50 7.54 -13.40
C GLY A 298 3.55 8.34 -12.64
N GLY A 299 4.76 7.80 -12.52
CA GLY A 299 5.89 8.49 -11.90
C GLY A 299 7.17 7.65 -12.01
N SER A 300 8.27 8.23 -11.56
CA SER A 300 9.59 7.59 -11.55
C SER A 300 10.48 8.21 -10.49
N THR A 301 11.45 7.46 -9.98
CA THR A 301 12.47 7.98 -9.07
C THR A 301 13.52 8.76 -9.84
N VAL A 302 13.76 10.01 -9.46
CA VAL A 302 14.81 10.89 -10.00
C VAL A 302 15.70 11.33 -8.85
N ASN A 303 17.01 11.03 -8.93
CA ASN A 303 17.99 11.36 -7.88
C ASN A 303 17.60 10.90 -6.46
N GLY A 304 16.94 9.74 -6.34
CA GLY A 304 16.53 9.17 -5.05
C GLY A 304 15.15 9.61 -4.55
N SER A 305 14.51 10.60 -5.19
CA SER A 305 13.15 11.04 -4.82
C SER A 305 12.13 10.61 -5.87
N PHE A 306 10.95 10.16 -5.44
CA PHE A 306 9.85 9.85 -6.35
C PHE A 306 9.26 11.13 -6.93
N VAL A 307 9.09 11.17 -8.25
CA VAL A 307 8.48 12.31 -8.96
C VAL A 307 7.34 11.81 -9.83
N ASN A 308 6.15 12.41 -9.63
CA ASN A 308 4.98 12.10 -10.42
C ASN A 308 5.13 12.59 -11.87
N LYS A 309 4.56 11.83 -12.80
CA LYS A 309 4.43 12.18 -14.22
C LYS A 309 2.97 12.49 -14.51
N CYS A 310 2.70 13.67 -15.05
CA CYS A 310 1.35 14.11 -15.41
C CYS A 310 1.22 14.32 -16.92
N LEU A 311 -0.01 14.30 -17.43
CA LEU A 311 -0.31 14.32 -18.86
C LEU A 311 0.16 15.63 -19.51
N HIS A 312 -0.09 16.76 -18.85
CA HIS A 312 0.26 18.10 -19.35
C HIS A 312 1.56 18.66 -18.74
N GLY A 313 2.45 17.77 -18.30
CA GLY A 313 3.79 18.12 -17.83
C GLY A 313 3.86 18.63 -16.38
N PRO A 314 5.00 19.21 -15.97
CA PRO A 314 5.31 19.48 -14.55
C PRO A 314 4.39 20.51 -13.90
N VAL A 315 3.89 21.48 -14.66
CA VAL A 315 2.94 22.47 -14.14
C VAL A 315 1.61 21.82 -13.74
N GLU A 316 1.15 20.81 -14.49
CA GLU A 316 -0.03 20.04 -14.08
C GLU A 316 0.25 19.25 -12.80
N CYS A 317 1.41 18.60 -12.69
CA CYS A 317 1.76 17.92 -11.44
C CYS A 317 1.80 18.87 -10.26
N ALA A 318 2.40 20.04 -10.40
CA ALA A 318 2.44 21.04 -9.33
C ALA A 318 1.04 21.50 -8.90
N LEU A 319 0.11 21.68 -9.85
CA LEU A 319 -1.28 22.04 -9.56
C LEU A 319 -2.08 20.86 -8.97
N ASN A 320 -1.87 19.63 -9.44
CA ASN A 320 -2.50 18.43 -8.88
C ASN A 320 -2.04 18.23 -7.42
N LYS A 321 -0.74 18.36 -7.14
CA LYS A 321 -0.20 18.33 -5.76
C LYS A 321 -0.85 19.41 -4.91
N LEU A 322 -0.97 20.64 -5.42
CA LEU A 322 -1.62 21.73 -4.69
C LEU A 322 -3.10 21.43 -4.38
N GLN A 323 -3.84 20.79 -5.30
CA GLN A 323 -5.22 20.35 -5.05
C GLN A 323 -5.30 19.27 -3.96
N MET A 324 -4.40 18.28 -3.98
CA MET A 324 -4.43 17.18 -3.01
C MET A 324 -3.89 17.57 -1.64
N CYS A 325 -2.87 18.42 -1.56
CA CYS A 325 -2.46 19.04 -0.31
C CYS A 325 -3.58 19.93 0.27
N ALA A 326 -4.32 20.68 -0.57
CA ALA A 326 -5.48 21.42 -0.10
C ALA A 326 -6.55 20.49 0.47
N LYS A 327 -6.81 19.35 -0.18
CA LYS A 327 -7.72 18.31 0.33
C LYS A 327 -7.28 17.73 1.68
N GLU A 328 -5.99 17.48 1.86
CA GLU A 328 -5.43 16.91 3.08
C GLU A 328 -5.57 17.86 4.28
N TYR A 329 -5.25 19.14 4.09
CA TYR A 329 -5.15 20.09 5.19
C TYR A 329 -6.43 20.92 5.45
N ILE A 330 -7.33 21.03 4.48
CA ILE A 330 -8.60 21.76 4.63
C ILE A 330 -9.70 20.80 5.07
N LYS A 331 -10.07 20.87 6.36
CA LYS A 331 -11.08 19.98 6.96
C LYS A 331 -12.50 20.17 6.42
N LYS A 332 -12.83 21.37 5.94
CA LYS A 332 -14.16 21.73 5.44
C LYS A 332 -14.04 22.58 4.19
N ASP A 333 -14.83 22.27 3.17
CA ASP A 333 -14.93 23.06 1.93
C ASP A 333 -13.66 23.06 1.05
N ALA A 334 -12.79 22.05 1.18
CA ALA A 334 -11.60 21.88 0.34
C ALA A 334 -11.93 21.91 -1.17
N LEU A 335 -13.13 21.46 -1.55
CA LEU A 335 -13.58 21.44 -2.94
C LEU A 335 -13.66 22.84 -3.56
N VAL A 336 -13.95 23.88 -2.77
CA VAL A 336 -13.96 25.27 -3.23
C VAL A 336 -12.55 25.70 -3.65
N THR A 337 -11.55 25.35 -2.84
CA THR A 337 -10.13 25.62 -3.13
C THR A 337 -9.66 24.83 -4.34
N ILE A 338 -9.99 23.54 -4.43
CA ILE A 338 -9.71 22.69 -5.60
C ILE A 338 -10.31 23.30 -6.88
N GLY A 339 -11.56 23.75 -6.80
CA GLY A 339 -12.27 24.42 -7.90
C GLY A 339 -11.62 25.74 -8.32
N CYS A 340 -11.06 26.50 -7.39
CA CYS A 340 -10.28 27.68 -7.70
C CYS A 340 -8.99 27.33 -8.45
N ILE A 341 -8.25 26.30 -8.02
CA ILE A 341 -7.00 25.85 -8.64
C ILE A 341 -7.23 25.24 -10.04
N GLN A 342 -8.38 24.65 -10.29
CA GLN A 342 -8.69 23.96 -11.53
C GLN A 342 -8.57 24.88 -12.77
N GLY A 343 -7.78 24.44 -13.74
CA GLY A 343 -7.55 25.12 -15.01
C GLY A 343 -6.61 26.32 -14.94
N LYS A 344 -5.90 26.53 -13.82
CA LYS A 344 -4.85 27.56 -13.75
C LYS A 344 -3.69 27.18 -14.67
N LYS A 345 -3.06 28.19 -15.26
CA LYS A 345 -1.99 28.00 -16.26
C LYS A 345 -0.60 27.86 -15.65
N THR A 346 -0.42 28.30 -14.41
CA THR A 346 0.86 28.29 -13.69
C THR A 346 0.63 27.96 -12.22
N TYR A 347 1.67 27.49 -11.54
CA TYR A 347 1.61 27.18 -10.11
C TYR A 347 1.28 28.42 -9.28
N GLU A 348 1.88 29.57 -9.57
CA GLU A 348 1.68 30.83 -8.84
C GLU A 348 0.23 31.30 -8.91
N LEU A 349 -0.45 31.06 -10.04
CA LEU A 349 -1.86 31.36 -10.19
C LEU A 349 -2.75 30.37 -9.41
N GLY A 350 -2.28 29.14 -9.20
CA GLY A 350 -2.90 28.16 -8.31
C GLY A 350 -2.69 28.51 -6.84
N ALA A 351 -1.47 28.87 -6.44
CA ALA A 351 -1.10 29.25 -5.08
C ALA A 351 -1.92 30.45 -4.57
N LYS A 352 -2.33 31.37 -5.45
CA LYS A 352 -3.27 32.47 -5.12
C LYS A 352 -4.66 32.02 -4.65
N CYS A 353 -5.01 30.75 -4.81
CA CYS A 353 -6.24 30.17 -4.28
C CYS A 353 -6.11 29.68 -2.83
N ILE A 354 -4.88 29.64 -2.29
CA ILE A 354 -4.59 29.22 -0.93
C ILE A 354 -4.59 30.46 -0.02
N SER A 355 -5.15 30.33 1.19
CA SER A 355 -5.14 31.39 2.19
C SER A 355 -3.73 31.69 2.71
N ASP A 356 -3.50 32.88 3.25
CA ASP A 356 -2.20 33.27 3.84
C ASP A 356 -2.11 32.96 5.36
N ASP A 357 -2.89 31.98 5.82
CA ASP A 357 -2.90 31.54 7.21
C ASP A 357 -1.93 30.34 7.44
N GLU A 358 -1.91 29.81 8.66
CA GLU A 358 -1.05 28.66 9.00
C GLU A 358 -1.38 27.40 8.19
N ILE A 359 -2.66 27.18 7.87
CA ILE A 359 -3.10 26.03 7.07
C ILE A 359 -2.63 26.23 5.62
N GLY A 360 -2.79 27.43 5.08
CA GLY A 360 -2.32 27.77 3.75
C GLY A 360 -0.82 27.58 3.57
N LYS A 361 -0.03 27.97 4.57
CA LYS A 361 1.42 27.71 4.59
C LYS A 361 1.76 26.23 4.58
N LYS A 362 1.02 25.39 5.32
CA LYS A 362 1.17 23.92 5.29
C LYS A 362 0.85 23.34 3.92
N ILE A 363 -0.21 23.82 3.28
CA ILE A 363 -0.60 23.37 1.93
C ILE A 363 0.50 23.66 0.90
N ILE A 364 1.06 24.87 0.92
CA ILE A 364 2.17 25.24 0.02
C ILE A 364 3.39 24.37 0.30
N ALA A 365 3.80 24.23 1.56
CA ALA A 365 4.93 23.39 1.95
C ALA A 365 4.75 21.91 1.54
N CYS A 366 3.55 21.36 1.72
CA CYS A 366 3.19 20.03 1.25
C CYS A 366 3.36 19.93 -0.28
N ALA A 367 2.80 20.87 -1.03
CA ALA A 367 2.81 20.82 -2.50
C ALA A 367 4.23 20.96 -3.10
N GLU A 368 5.13 21.65 -2.40
CA GLU A 368 6.52 21.89 -2.81
C GLU A 368 7.52 20.85 -2.28
N SER A 369 7.06 19.88 -1.49
CA SER A 369 7.91 18.85 -0.88
C SER A 369 7.63 17.44 -1.42
N GLU A 370 8.38 16.46 -0.91
CA GLU A 370 8.19 15.04 -1.18
C GLU A 370 6.83 14.53 -0.66
N GLU A 371 6.28 15.15 0.40
CA GLU A 371 4.94 14.84 0.91
C GLU A 371 3.88 14.96 -0.20
N GLY A 372 3.90 16.07 -0.96
CA GLY A 372 2.98 16.26 -2.08
C GLY A 372 3.20 15.25 -3.20
N GLU A 373 4.42 14.76 -3.42
CA GLU A 373 4.69 13.69 -4.38
C GLU A 373 4.10 12.36 -3.91
N VAL A 374 4.23 12.04 -2.61
CA VAL A 374 3.66 10.84 -2.00
C VAL A 374 2.14 10.88 -2.07
N ILE A 375 1.51 11.98 -1.64
CA ILE A 375 0.05 12.14 -1.68
C ILE A 375 -0.49 11.98 -3.11
N LEU A 376 0.15 12.61 -4.09
CA LEU A 376 -0.29 12.50 -5.49
C LEU A 376 -0.09 11.08 -6.05
N ASN A 377 0.95 10.37 -5.62
CA ASN A 377 1.16 8.97 -5.98
C ASN A 377 0.15 8.03 -5.32
N ASP A 378 -0.26 8.32 -4.09
CA ASP A 378 -1.31 7.59 -3.38
C ASP A 378 -2.65 7.76 -4.09
N GLU A 379 -2.96 8.97 -4.58
CA GLU A 379 -4.14 9.23 -5.42
C GLU A 379 -4.09 8.47 -6.76
N ASN A 380 -2.90 8.30 -7.35
CA ASN A 380 -2.72 7.45 -8.53
C ASN A 380 -2.99 5.98 -8.21
N SER A 381 -2.42 5.50 -7.09
CA SER A 381 -2.58 4.14 -6.61
C SER A 381 -4.05 3.86 -6.30
N TYR A 382 -4.74 4.80 -5.67
CA TYR A 382 -6.16 4.71 -5.39
C TYR A 382 -6.99 4.68 -6.69
N ARG A 383 -6.76 5.61 -7.63
CA ARG A 383 -7.45 5.63 -8.93
C ARG A 383 -7.31 4.31 -9.67
N TYR A 384 -6.12 3.75 -9.77
CA TYR A 384 -5.95 2.46 -10.45
C TYR A 384 -6.74 1.35 -9.75
N SER A 385 -7.10 1.51 -8.46
CA SER A 385 -7.78 0.50 -7.65
C SER A 385 -9.27 0.47 -7.89
N VAL A 386 -9.90 1.65 -7.93
CA VAL A 386 -11.35 1.79 -8.06
C VAL A 386 -11.76 2.15 -9.49
N ALA A 387 -10.88 2.79 -10.26
CA ALA A 387 -11.10 3.27 -11.62
C ALA A 387 -9.96 2.86 -12.60
N PRO A 388 -9.62 1.55 -12.71
CA PRO A 388 -8.45 1.08 -13.49
C PRO A 388 -8.53 1.42 -14.99
N THR A 389 -9.73 1.58 -15.53
CA THR A 389 -9.98 1.88 -16.95
C THR A 389 -10.26 3.36 -17.22
N SER A 390 -9.89 4.25 -16.28
CA SER A 390 -9.99 5.72 -16.39
C SER A 390 -9.07 6.32 -17.46
N ALA A 391 -9.38 5.99 -18.71
CA ALA A 391 -8.72 6.52 -19.89
C ALA A 391 -9.20 7.93 -20.27
N TRP A 392 -10.35 8.36 -19.73
CA TRP A 392 -10.98 9.66 -20.00
C TRP A 392 -11.27 10.37 -18.68
N LEU A 393 -11.02 11.69 -18.65
CA LEU A 393 -11.21 12.53 -17.47
C LEU A 393 -12.09 13.74 -17.79
N PRO A 394 -13.00 14.16 -16.90
CA PRO A 394 -13.19 13.60 -15.56
C PRO A 394 -13.84 12.23 -15.61
N TRP A 395 -13.43 11.34 -14.71
CA TRP A 395 -14.05 10.03 -14.52
C TRP A 395 -14.88 10.07 -13.24
N ILE A 396 -16.17 9.76 -13.34
CA ILE A 396 -17.09 9.87 -12.21
C ILE A 396 -17.56 8.48 -11.79
N GLN A 397 -17.50 8.22 -10.49
CA GLN A 397 -18.05 7.03 -9.86
C GLN A 397 -19.05 7.43 -8.80
N ILE A 398 -20.13 6.67 -8.71
CA ILE A 398 -21.14 6.81 -7.66
C ILE A 398 -21.27 5.44 -7.00
N ASN A 399 -20.99 5.38 -5.70
CA ASN A 399 -20.96 4.14 -4.91
C ASN A 399 -20.10 3.06 -5.57
N GLY A 400 -18.90 3.44 -6.04
CA GLY A 400 -17.94 2.56 -6.72
C GLY A 400 -18.26 2.18 -8.17
N ASN A 401 -19.42 2.59 -8.71
CA ASN A 401 -19.81 2.29 -10.08
C ASN A 401 -19.54 3.48 -11.00
N ARG A 402 -18.91 3.24 -12.17
CA ARG A 402 -18.69 4.30 -13.16
C ARG A 402 -20.03 4.80 -13.71
N VAL A 403 -20.22 6.11 -13.72
CA VAL A 403 -21.40 6.79 -14.29
C VAL A 403 -20.96 7.83 -15.31
N GLN A 404 -20.80 7.41 -16.57
CA GLN A 404 -20.27 8.28 -17.63
C GLN A 404 -21.16 9.50 -17.89
N ASP A 405 -22.48 9.34 -17.88
CA ASP A 405 -23.42 10.45 -18.13
C ASP A 405 -23.39 11.53 -17.03
N ALA A 406 -22.90 11.21 -15.82
CA ALA A 406 -22.70 12.19 -14.76
C ALA A 406 -21.63 13.24 -15.12
N GLU A 407 -20.76 12.96 -16.10
CA GLU A 407 -19.78 13.91 -16.65
C GLU A 407 -20.48 15.12 -17.28
N PHE A 408 -21.72 14.93 -17.76
CA PHE A 408 -22.54 15.98 -18.39
C PHE A 408 -23.72 16.42 -17.53
N HIS A 409 -24.21 15.55 -16.65
CA HIS A 409 -25.46 15.72 -15.91
C HIS A 409 -25.32 15.43 -14.40
N LEU A 410 -24.24 15.89 -13.75
CA LEU A 410 -23.91 15.57 -12.36
C LEU A 410 -25.09 15.72 -11.39
N LYS A 411 -25.76 16.87 -11.42
CA LYS A 411 -26.90 17.19 -10.53
C LYS A 411 -27.99 16.13 -10.62
N ASN A 412 -28.33 15.64 -11.81
CA ASN A 412 -29.39 14.65 -11.99
C ASN A 412 -29.07 13.34 -11.28
N TYR A 413 -27.81 12.90 -11.38
CA TYR A 413 -27.38 11.65 -10.74
C TYR A 413 -27.24 11.79 -9.24
N ILE A 414 -26.68 12.91 -8.75
CA ILE A 414 -26.58 13.15 -7.31
C ILE A 414 -27.99 13.24 -6.71
N CYS A 415 -28.90 13.97 -7.34
CA CYS A 415 -30.26 14.15 -6.84
C CYS A 415 -31.17 12.92 -6.99
N ALA A 416 -30.71 11.87 -7.67
CA ALA A 416 -31.37 10.57 -7.68
C ALA A 416 -30.95 9.68 -6.50
N LEU A 417 -29.90 10.05 -5.75
CA LEU A 417 -29.40 9.27 -4.61
C LEU A 417 -30.34 9.37 -3.41
N GLU A 418 -30.42 8.30 -2.63
CA GLU A 418 -31.35 8.21 -1.50
C GLU A 418 -31.02 9.27 -0.44
N SER A 419 -29.73 9.48 -0.17
CA SER A 419 -29.23 10.50 0.75
C SER A 419 -29.53 11.94 0.30
N MET A 420 -29.77 12.18 -1.00
CA MET A 420 -29.81 13.53 -1.58
C MET A 420 -31.14 13.91 -2.21
N LYS A 421 -32.01 12.95 -2.57
CA LYS A 421 -33.24 13.20 -3.33
C LYS A 421 -34.22 14.17 -2.64
N ASN A 422 -34.13 14.29 -1.32
CA ASN A 422 -35.00 15.16 -0.52
C ASN A 422 -34.34 16.50 -0.14
N GLU A 423 -33.09 16.73 -0.53
CA GLU A 423 -32.36 17.96 -0.23
C GLU A 423 -32.88 19.12 -1.09
N ASP A 424 -32.91 20.33 -0.52
CA ASP A 424 -33.50 21.49 -1.18
C ASP A 424 -32.76 21.87 -2.47
N GLN A 425 -31.45 21.60 -2.55
CA GLN A 425 -30.64 21.77 -3.76
C GLN A 425 -31.07 20.85 -4.92
N CYS A 426 -31.74 19.74 -4.61
CA CYS A 426 -32.25 18.78 -5.58
C CYS A 426 -33.70 19.04 -6.01
N LYS A 427 -34.40 19.94 -5.31
CA LYS A 427 -35.77 20.38 -5.65
C LYS A 427 -35.81 21.64 -6.52
N LYS A 428 -34.73 22.43 -6.54
CA LYS A 428 -34.62 23.64 -7.37
C LYS A 428 -34.25 23.22 -8.78
N ASN A 429 -35.05 23.60 -9.79
CA ASN A 429 -34.73 23.37 -11.21
C ASN A 429 -33.57 24.25 -11.65
#